data_AF-A0A9P8HSX1-F1
#
_entry.id   AF-A0A9P8HSX1-F1
#
_cell.length_a   1.000
_cell.length_b   1.000
_cell.length_c   1.000
_cell.angle_alpha   90.00
_cell.angle_beta   90.00
_cell.angle_gamma   90.00
#
_symmetry.space_group_name_H-M   'P 1'
#
loop_
_entity.id
_entity.type
_entity.pdbx_description
1 polymer ?
#
loop_
_entity_poly.entity_id
_entity_poly.type
_entity_poly.pdbx_seq_one_letter_code
_entity_poly.pdbx_strand_id
1 'polypeptide(L)'
;MRLGSQRVHACQTCRRRKIKCDNKLPNCSQCTRLNKKCPGSTEGLIFIHSVDESQSQQQRQLVRQVRGHQQTKIFTIPPIINNGAHEVVSRLAVEIGSYHLSPWTPHPWFLSIPRLALSADFQSRMLLPFQAMKVAFRALPENDASLKAAAYQYYSSGLERHQAQLHQLVPWQRHQHLTSILNLLLMSMALLEFEMMAPLATDSWFPHAYGALGLLEQVGPQGCQESPFFEIFWQLRFFMSYVTLSTRKMSFLGSQTWLEIPFLHREKTEFDHVIDTLLLEDNQMIKGETLGPETIEQRRMSDVNLGHGQGAIFNFACPDHIADFERIVRVLVNVRELVSASASDSNLKKQESLSTAVLADSKYLMNQPSLLFNVGLQVTGAASLVAQYAPNSLQKQEAAQLYADWRGRLEGMRPW
;
A
#
# COMPACT_ATOMS: atom_id res chain seq x y z
N MET A 1 -3.62 -21.23 -9.71
CA MET A 1 -4.90 -20.49 -9.76
C MET A 1 -5.30 -20.28 -11.21
N ARG A 2 -6.51 -20.69 -11.62
CA ARG A 2 -7.06 -20.30 -12.93
C ARG A 2 -7.79 -18.96 -12.74
N LEU A 3 -7.35 -17.92 -13.44
CA LEU A 3 -8.09 -16.65 -13.54
C LEU A 3 -9.46 -16.95 -14.18
N GLY A 4 -10.53 -16.87 -13.40
CA GLY A 4 -11.90 -16.92 -13.91
C GLY A 4 -12.19 -15.67 -14.73
N SER A 5 -12.83 -15.84 -15.91
CA SER A 5 -13.13 -14.73 -16.82
C SER A 5 -13.88 -13.59 -16.11
N GLN A 6 -13.48 -12.34 -16.34
CA GLN A 6 -14.24 -11.15 -15.98
C GLN A 6 -15.67 -11.28 -16.53
N ARG A 7 -16.67 -11.47 -15.66
CA ARG A 7 -18.08 -11.48 -16.07
C ARG A 7 -18.70 -10.15 -15.68
N VAL A 8 -19.17 -9.43 -16.68
CA VAL A 8 -19.88 -8.16 -16.50
C VAL A 8 -21.16 -8.41 -15.71
N HIS A 9 -21.27 -7.83 -14.51
CA HIS A 9 -22.47 -8.04 -13.69
C HIS A 9 -23.63 -7.19 -14.19
N ALA A 10 -24.83 -7.78 -14.17
CA ALA A 10 -26.08 -7.05 -14.35
C ALA A 10 -26.19 -5.82 -13.42
N CYS A 11 -26.78 -4.73 -13.88
CA CYS A 11 -26.98 -3.55 -13.03
C CYS A 11 -27.81 -3.90 -11.76
N GLN A 12 -27.62 -3.14 -10.68
CA GLN A 12 -28.27 -3.43 -9.38
C GLN A 12 -29.80 -3.47 -9.50
N THR A 13 -30.38 -2.63 -10.35
CA THR A 13 -31.82 -2.58 -10.62
C THR A 13 -32.33 -3.88 -11.24
N CYS A 14 -31.63 -4.44 -12.23
CA CYS A 14 -31.97 -5.71 -12.85
C CYS A 14 -31.72 -6.90 -11.91
N ARG A 15 -30.65 -6.84 -11.09
CA ARG A 15 -30.38 -7.86 -10.05
C ARG A 15 -31.48 -7.95 -9.00
N ARG A 16 -31.93 -6.81 -8.44
CA ARG A 16 -33.04 -6.79 -7.46
C ARG A 16 -34.33 -7.37 -8.02
N ARG A 17 -34.56 -7.15 -9.32
CA ARG A 17 -35.74 -7.62 -10.04
C ARG A 17 -35.61 -9.03 -10.59
N LYS A 18 -34.44 -9.66 -10.43
CA LYS A 18 -34.13 -11.01 -10.95
C LYS A 18 -34.40 -11.14 -12.46
N ILE A 19 -34.08 -10.10 -13.23
CA ILE A 19 -34.22 -10.08 -14.71
C ILE A 19 -32.85 -9.97 -15.39
N LYS A 20 -32.76 -10.47 -16.63
CA LYS A 20 -31.52 -10.41 -17.44
C LYS A 20 -31.21 -8.96 -17.82
N CYS A 21 -29.99 -8.50 -17.52
CA CYS A 21 -29.47 -7.21 -17.92
C CYS A 21 -28.62 -7.36 -19.19
N ASP A 22 -28.75 -6.41 -20.10
CA ASP A 22 -28.00 -6.35 -21.37
C ASP A 22 -26.69 -5.56 -21.26
N ASN A 23 -26.36 -5.05 -20.08
CA ASN A 23 -25.08 -4.39 -19.74
C ASN A 23 -24.67 -3.21 -20.64
N LYS A 24 -25.61 -2.58 -21.37
CA LYS A 24 -25.32 -1.36 -22.12
C LYS A 24 -25.00 -0.19 -21.18
N LEU A 25 -24.02 0.61 -21.57
CA LEU A 25 -23.63 1.86 -20.90
C LEU A 25 -24.17 3.07 -21.69
N PRO A 26 -24.58 4.17 -21.03
CA PRO A 26 -24.60 4.40 -19.58
C PRO A 26 -25.80 3.76 -18.85
N ASN A 27 -26.86 3.38 -19.57
CA ASN A 27 -28.06 2.75 -19.01
C ASN A 27 -28.41 1.46 -19.78
N CYS A 28 -28.81 0.41 -19.06
CA CYS A 28 -29.25 -0.84 -19.68
C CYS A 28 -30.67 -0.69 -20.27
N SER A 29 -30.99 -1.42 -21.35
CA SER A 29 -32.26 -1.24 -22.08
C SER A 29 -33.48 -1.53 -21.20
N GLN A 30 -33.34 -2.44 -20.22
CA GLN A 30 -34.42 -2.76 -19.27
C GLN A 30 -34.74 -1.59 -18.34
N CYS A 31 -33.73 -0.82 -17.92
CA CYS A 31 -33.93 0.36 -17.08
C CYS A 31 -34.46 1.54 -17.88
N THR A 32 -33.97 1.73 -19.12
CA THR A 32 -34.43 2.78 -20.04
C THR A 32 -35.92 2.62 -20.38
N ARG A 33 -36.34 1.41 -20.78
CA ARG A 33 -37.75 1.13 -21.13
C ARG A 33 -38.73 1.39 -19.99
N LEU A 34 -38.26 1.29 -18.75
CA LEU A 34 -39.09 1.44 -17.55
C LEU A 34 -38.92 2.79 -16.87
N ASN A 35 -38.18 3.71 -17.50
CA ASN A 35 -37.87 5.03 -16.99
C ASN A 35 -37.36 5.00 -15.53
N LYS A 36 -36.45 4.06 -15.22
CA LYS A 36 -35.80 3.92 -13.90
C LYS A 36 -34.32 4.24 -14.01
N LYS A 37 -33.78 4.90 -12.98
CA LYS A 37 -32.33 5.18 -12.86
C LYS A 37 -31.53 3.86 -12.91
N CYS A 38 -30.65 3.72 -13.90
CA CYS A 38 -29.74 2.58 -14.02
C CYS A 38 -28.41 2.95 -13.35
N PRO A 39 -27.92 2.16 -12.38
CA PRO A 39 -26.63 2.40 -11.75
C PRO A 39 -25.43 1.93 -12.61
N GLY A 40 -25.67 1.49 -13.85
CA GLY A 40 -24.66 0.85 -14.69
C GLY A 40 -24.36 -0.59 -14.26
N SER A 41 -23.66 -1.32 -15.14
CA SER A 41 -23.14 -2.65 -14.85
C SER A 41 -21.77 -2.51 -14.17
N THR A 42 -21.55 -3.21 -13.06
CA THR A 42 -20.28 -3.20 -12.34
C THR A 42 -19.38 -4.32 -12.89
N GLU A 43 -18.16 -4.00 -13.28
CA GLU A 43 -17.11 -5.02 -13.44
C GLU A 43 -16.60 -5.41 -12.05
N GLY A 44 -16.49 -6.71 -11.78
CA GLY A 44 -16.03 -7.22 -10.49
C GLY A 44 -15.82 -8.73 -10.53
N LEU A 45 -14.89 -9.20 -9.70
CA LEU A 45 -14.57 -10.63 -9.56
C LEU A 45 -15.68 -11.37 -8.79
N ILE A 46 -15.99 -12.60 -9.18
CA ILE A 46 -16.84 -13.51 -8.42
C ILE A 46 -15.95 -14.36 -7.51
N PHE A 47 -16.14 -14.25 -6.20
CA PHE A 47 -15.59 -15.19 -5.22
C PHE A 47 -16.33 -16.53 -5.32
N ILE A 48 -15.69 -17.54 -5.93
CA ILE A 48 -16.14 -18.93 -5.83
C ILE A 48 -15.41 -19.54 -4.64
N HIS A 49 -16.11 -19.67 -3.51
CA HIS A 49 -15.60 -20.37 -2.35
C HIS A 49 -15.68 -21.89 -2.64
N SER A 50 -14.57 -22.50 -3.05
CA SER A 50 -14.41 -23.95 -3.01
C SER A 50 -13.93 -24.34 -1.61
N VAL A 51 -14.80 -24.88 -0.78
CA VAL A 51 -14.47 -25.45 0.54
C VAL A 51 -14.96 -26.89 0.59
N ASP A 52 -14.16 -27.77 1.15
CA ASP A 52 -14.51 -29.17 1.42
C ASP A 52 -15.79 -29.27 2.27
N GLU A 53 -16.59 -30.31 2.00
CA GLU A 53 -17.97 -30.47 2.50
C GLU A 53 -18.07 -30.56 4.03
N SER A 54 -16.98 -30.91 4.73
CA SER A 54 -16.94 -31.06 6.19
C SER A 54 -16.92 -29.72 6.94
N GLN A 55 -16.24 -28.69 6.43
CA GLN A 55 -16.19 -27.35 7.06
C GLN A 55 -17.47 -26.53 6.80
N SER A 56 -18.19 -26.89 5.73
CA SER A 56 -19.42 -26.22 5.30
C SER A 56 -20.58 -26.35 6.30
N GLN A 57 -20.64 -27.42 7.08
CA GLN A 57 -21.76 -27.68 8.00
C GLN A 57 -21.65 -26.88 9.30
N GLN A 58 -20.46 -26.79 9.90
CA GLN A 58 -20.22 -25.97 11.10
C GLN A 58 -20.37 -24.47 10.81
N GLN A 59 -19.89 -24.00 9.65
CA GLN A 59 -20.01 -22.60 9.26
C GLN A 59 -21.46 -22.20 8.92
N ARG A 60 -22.26 -23.12 8.34
CA ARG A 60 -23.70 -22.88 8.08
C ARG A 60 -24.55 -22.82 9.36
N GLN A 61 -24.17 -23.53 10.43
CA GLN A 61 -24.84 -23.43 11.73
C GLN A 61 -24.55 -22.09 12.42
N LEU A 62 -23.30 -21.63 12.41
CA LEU A 62 -22.90 -20.31 12.94
C LEU A 62 -23.56 -19.16 12.17
N VAL A 63 -23.60 -19.23 10.83
CA VAL A 63 -24.26 -18.20 10.00
C VAL A 63 -25.79 -18.18 10.17
N ARG A 64 -26.43 -19.34 10.45
CA ARG A 64 -27.87 -19.40 10.76
C ARG A 64 -28.21 -18.79 12.12
N GLN A 65 -27.34 -18.95 13.13
CA GLN A 65 -27.52 -18.31 14.44
C GLN A 65 -27.34 -16.79 14.36
N VAL A 66 -26.41 -16.29 13.53
CA VAL A 66 -26.20 -14.84 13.33
C VAL A 66 -27.34 -14.19 12.51
N ARG A 67 -27.93 -14.91 11.54
CA ARG A 67 -29.05 -14.39 10.73
C ARG A 67 -30.38 -14.27 11.50
N GLY A 68 -30.55 -14.99 12.60
CA GLY A 68 -31.77 -14.94 13.43
C GLY A 68 -31.94 -13.66 14.24
N HIS A 69 -30.90 -12.83 14.37
CA HIS A 69 -30.91 -11.61 15.20
C HIS A 69 -30.79 -10.29 14.42
N GLN A 70 -30.83 -10.32 13.08
CA GLN A 70 -30.86 -9.08 12.28
C GLN A 70 -32.29 -8.53 12.14
N GLN A 71 -32.79 -7.94 13.22
CA GLN A 71 -33.59 -6.72 13.02
C GLN A 71 -32.64 -5.65 12.48
N THR A 72 -33.04 -5.02 11.38
CA THR A 72 -32.38 -3.86 10.76
C THR A 72 -32.24 -2.71 11.75
N LYS A 73 -31.22 -2.74 12.60
CA LYS A 73 -30.67 -1.54 13.19
C LYS A 73 -29.77 -0.91 12.15
N ILE A 74 -30.24 0.20 11.59
CA ILE A 74 -29.36 1.22 11.02
C ILE A 74 -28.35 1.54 12.13
N PHE A 75 -27.14 1.00 12.03
CA PHE A 75 -26.09 1.30 12.97
C PHE A 75 -25.55 2.67 12.56
N THR A 76 -26.08 3.71 13.20
CA THR A 76 -25.45 5.03 13.19
C THR A 76 -24.02 4.86 13.68
N ILE A 77 -23.04 5.31 12.88
CA ILE A 77 -21.66 5.56 13.32
C ILE A 77 -21.76 6.12 14.75
N PRO A 78 -21.11 5.54 15.77
CA PRO A 78 -21.21 6.04 17.13
C PRO A 78 -20.98 7.56 17.11
N PRO A 79 -21.81 8.37 17.77
CA PRO A 79 -21.70 9.84 17.72
C PRO A 79 -20.42 10.38 18.37
N ILE A 80 -19.43 9.54 18.64
CA ILE A 80 -18.14 9.93 19.20
C ILE A 80 -17.14 10.14 18.05
N ILE A 81 -17.44 11.13 17.20
CA ILE A 81 -16.40 11.99 16.65
C ILE A 81 -16.24 13.16 17.64
N ASN A 82 -16.01 12.87 18.92
CA ASN A 82 -15.74 13.95 19.89
C ASN A 82 -14.33 14.54 19.70
N ASN A 83 -13.47 13.82 19.01
CA ASN A 83 -12.10 14.22 18.76
C ASN A 83 -12.07 14.99 17.43
N GLY A 84 -11.70 16.26 17.47
CA GLY A 84 -11.60 17.08 16.26
C GLY A 84 -10.65 16.45 15.24
N ALA A 85 -10.87 16.72 13.94
CA ALA A 85 -9.98 16.26 12.85
C ALA A 85 -8.49 16.45 13.16
N HIS A 86 -8.15 17.61 13.71
CA HIS A 86 -6.79 17.94 14.14
C HIS A 86 -6.24 16.98 15.19
N GLU A 87 -7.05 16.59 16.18
CA GLU A 87 -6.65 15.64 17.21
C GLU A 87 -6.38 14.25 16.62
N VAL A 88 -7.27 13.77 15.73
CA VAL A 88 -7.11 12.46 15.08
C VAL A 88 -5.84 12.41 14.25
N VAL A 89 -5.62 13.44 13.43
CA VAL A 89 -4.43 13.57 12.57
C VAL A 89 -3.16 13.72 13.39
N SER A 90 -3.16 14.55 14.44
CA SER A 90 -1.98 14.75 15.30
C SER A 90 -1.62 13.48 16.06
N ARG A 91 -2.62 12.79 16.61
CA ARG A 91 -2.38 11.52 17.30
C ARG A 91 -1.94 10.43 16.34
N LEU A 92 -2.50 10.38 15.13
CA LEU A 92 -2.03 9.46 14.09
C LEU A 92 -0.55 9.71 13.75
N ALA A 93 -0.16 10.97 13.58
CA ALA A 93 1.23 11.34 13.32
C ALA A 93 2.19 10.89 14.45
N VAL A 94 1.77 11.02 15.72
CA VAL A 94 2.58 10.58 16.86
C VAL A 94 2.58 9.05 17.02
N GLU A 95 1.41 8.42 17.03
CA GLU A 95 1.23 7.00 17.33
C GLU A 95 1.74 6.10 16.20
N ILE A 96 1.48 6.46 14.94
CA ILE A 96 1.89 5.66 13.78
C ILE A 96 3.28 6.07 13.30
N GLY A 97 3.63 7.35 13.43
CA GLY A 97 4.91 7.90 12.97
C GLY A 97 6.12 7.25 13.59
N SER A 98 6.10 7.00 14.90
CA SER A 98 7.20 6.34 15.60
C SER A 98 7.52 4.94 15.07
N TYR A 99 6.54 4.24 14.49
CA TYR A 99 6.74 2.91 13.91
C TYR A 99 7.14 2.93 12.44
N HIS A 100 6.96 4.07 11.75
CA HIS A 100 7.28 4.22 10.33
C HIS A 100 8.58 4.99 10.09
N LEU A 101 9.02 5.81 11.05
CA LEU A 101 10.27 6.54 10.98
C LEU A 101 11.45 5.57 11.05
N SER A 102 12.15 5.43 9.94
CA SER A 102 13.45 4.76 9.85
C SER A 102 14.47 5.71 9.21
N PRO A 103 15.79 5.51 9.43
CA PRO A 103 16.82 6.36 8.84
C PRO A 103 16.70 6.51 7.31
N TRP A 104 16.14 5.52 6.62
CA TRP A 104 15.98 5.49 5.16
C TRP A 104 14.53 5.68 4.68
N THR A 105 13.59 5.88 5.60
CA THR A 105 12.24 6.35 5.29
C THR A 105 11.96 7.65 6.05
N PRO A 106 12.71 8.74 5.78
CA PRO A 106 12.70 9.94 6.60
C PRO A 106 11.42 10.78 6.47
N HIS A 107 10.59 10.49 5.46
CA HIS A 107 9.44 11.31 5.11
C HIS A 107 8.11 10.54 5.04
N PRO A 108 7.62 9.92 6.14
CA PRO A 108 6.28 9.33 6.14
C PRO A 108 5.23 10.40 5.82
N TRP A 109 4.48 10.18 4.75
CA TRP A 109 3.51 11.14 4.20
C TRP A 109 2.52 11.67 5.24
N PHE A 110 2.12 10.83 6.19
CA PHE A 110 1.13 11.19 7.18
C PHE A 110 1.65 12.17 8.25
N LEU A 111 2.98 12.32 8.40
CA LEU A 111 3.59 13.36 9.25
C LEU A 111 3.48 14.78 8.65
N SER A 112 3.13 14.88 7.37
CA SER A 112 2.84 16.17 6.71
C SER A 112 1.41 16.62 6.99
N ILE A 113 0.47 15.70 7.26
CA ILE A 113 -0.96 16.01 7.39
C ILE A 113 -1.28 17.03 8.49
N PRO A 114 -0.70 16.95 9.72
CA PRO A 114 -0.98 17.95 10.75
C PRO A 114 -0.59 19.38 10.35
N ARG A 115 0.32 19.54 9.39
CA ARG A 115 0.79 20.85 8.89
C ARG A 115 -0.07 21.38 7.76
N LEU A 116 -0.97 20.57 7.21
CA LEU A 116 -1.85 21.00 6.14
C LEU A 116 -2.97 21.88 6.71
N ALA A 117 -3.35 22.90 5.94
CA ALA A 117 -4.58 23.63 6.17
C ALA A 117 -5.78 22.72 5.85
N LEU A 118 -6.14 21.86 6.81
CA LEU A 118 -7.25 20.93 6.65
C LEU A 118 -8.54 21.74 6.46
N SER A 119 -9.23 21.50 5.34
CA SER A 119 -10.50 22.19 5.05
C SER A 119 -11.50 22.00 6.19
N ALA A 120 -12.42 22.95 6.39
CA ALA A 120 -13.53 22.79 7.36
C ALA A 120 -14.33 21.50 7.11
N ASP A 121 -14.37 21.05 5.87
CA ASP A 121 -15.01 19.81 5.43
C ASP A 121 -14.18 18.54 5.68
N PHE A 122 -12.95 18.62 6.23
CA PHE A 122 -12.11 17.45 6.47
C PHE A 122 -12.84 16.41 7.33
N GLN A 123 -13.49 16.87 8.40
CA GLN A 123 -14.27 16.01 9.29
C GLN A 123 -15.39 15.27 8.54
N SER A 124 -16.11 15.97 7.65
CA SER A 124 -17.26 15.42 6.94
C SER A 124 -16.86 14.55 5.75
N ARG A 125 -15.66 14.74 5.17
CA ARG A 125 -15.24 14.12 3.91
C ARG A 125 -14.14 13.07 4.05
N MET A 126 -13.15 13.28 4.92
CA MET A 126 -11.90 12.50 4.90
C MET A 126 -11.61 11.76 6.20
N LEU A 127 -12.28 12.08 7.31
CA LEU A 127 -11.93 11.55 8.62
C LEU A 127 -12.06 10.02 8.73
N LEU A 128 -13.00 9.42 8.01
CA LEU A 128 -13.32 7.99 8.12
C LEU A 128 -12.13 7.07 7.76
N PRO A 129 -11.48 7.20 6.59
CA PRO A 129 -10.25 6.46 6.28
C PRO A 129 -9.15 6.61 7.35
N PHE A 130 -8.92 7.81 7.87
CA PHE A 130 -7.89 8.04 8.90
C PHE A 130 -8.24 7.37 10.23
N GLN A 131 -9.51 7.37 10.62
CA GLN A 131 -9.96 6.60 11.80
C GLN A 131 -9.82 5.11 11.58
N ALA A 132 -10.12 4.60 10.38
CA ALA A 132 -9.92 3.20 10.04
C ALA A 132 -8.45 2.80 10.23
N MET A 133 -7.52 3.56 9.65
CA MET A 133 -6.07 3.37 9.79
C MET A 133 -5.63 3.42 11.26
N LYS A 134 -6.02 4.45 12.01
CA LYS A 134 -5.67 4.60 13.44
C LYS A 134 -6.19 3.43 14.29
N VAL A 135 -7.45 3.04 14.12
CA VAL A 135 -8.06 1.97 14.93
C VAL A 135 -7.49 0.61 14.52
N ALA A 136 -7.23 0.38 13.23
CA ALA A 136 -6.55 -0.82 12.76
C ALA A 136 -5.15 -0.95 13.38
N PHE A 137 -4.39 0.14 13.41
CA PHE A 137 -3.07 0.17 14.02
C PHE A 137 -3.11 -0.22 15.51
N ARG A 138 -4.04 0.33 16.28
CA ARG A 138 -4.24 -0.03 17.70
C ARG A 138 -4.69 -1.46 17.91
N ALA A 139 -5.46 -2.00 16.97
CA ALA A 139 -5.94 -3.36 17.03
C ALA A 139 -4.85 -4.42 16.77
N LEU A 140 -3.67 -4.00 16.27
CA LEU A 140 -2.53 -4.90 16.05
C LEU A 140 -2.03 -5.44 17.41
N PRO A 141 -1.51 -4.63 18.36
CA PRO A 141 -1.07 -5.09 19.67
C PRO A 141 -2.06 -5.92 20.49
N GLU A 142 -3.34 -5.50 20.49
CA GLU A 142 -4.31 -5.97 21.47
C GLU A 142 -5.07 -7.22 21.01
N ASN A 143 -4.95 -7.57 19.72
CA ASN A 143 -5.78 -8.58 19.04
C ASN A 143 -7.29 -8.41 19.35
N ASP A 144 -7.73 -7.17 19.61
CA ASP A 144 -9.08 -6.86 20.07
C ASP A 144 -10.08 -6.96 18.90
N ALA A 145 -10.99 -7.93 18.99
CA ALA A 145 -12.01 -8.18 17.97
C ALA A 145 -12.98 -7.00 17.78
N SER A 146 -13.25 -6.24 18.84
CA SER A 146 -14.09 -5.04 18.80
C SER A 146 -13.39 -3.90 18.05
N LEU A 147 -12.10 -3.66 18.35
CA LEU A 147 -11.31 -2.66 17.61
C LEU A 147 -11.16 -3.05 16.15
N LYS A 148 -10.88 -4.32 15.84
CA LYS A 148 -10.84 -4.84 14.47
C LYS A 148 -12.17 -4.57 13.75
N ALA A 149 -13.31 -4.92 14.38
CA ALA A 149 -14.63 -4.69 13.80
C ALA A 149 -14.91 -3.20 13.56
N ALA A 150 -14.57 -2.33 14.51
CA ALA A 150 -14.71 -0.89 14.38
C ALA A 150 -13.85 -0.32 13.24
N ALA A 151 -12.60 -0.78 13.10
CA ALA A 151 -11.71 -0.37 12.02
C ALA A 151 -12.30 -0.70 10.64
N TYR A 152 -12.84 -1.90 10.45
CA TYR A 152 -13.53 -2.30 9.21
C TYR A 152 -14.79 -1.48 8.93
N GLN A 153 -15.54 -1.07 9.96
CA GLN A 153 -16.71 -0.19 9.79
C GLN A 153 -16.31 1.20 9.28
N TYR A 154 -15.27 1.80 9.86
CA TYR A 154 -14.72 3.06 9.38
C TYR A 154 -14.18 2.93 7.96
N TYR A 155 -13.48 1.84 7.65
CA TYR A 155 -12.96 1.55 6.32
C TYR A 155 -14.07 1.47 5.27
N SER A 156 -15.10 0.66 5.51
CA SER A 156 -16.24 0.50 4.59
C SER A 156 -16.94 1.83 4.33
N SER A 157 -17.21 2.59 5.39
CA SER A 157 -17.86 3.90 5.29
C SER A 157 -16.96 4.93 4.58
N GLY A 158 -15.65 4.87 4.84
CA GLY A 158 -14.64 5.71 4.19
C GLY A 158 -14.52 5.43 2.69
N LEU A 159 -14.59 4.16 2.29
CA LEU A 159 -14.60 3.74 0.90
C LEU A 159 -15.84 4.24 0.16
N GLU A 160 -17.04 4.09 0.75
CA GLU A 160 -18.29 4.62 0.19
C GLU A 160 -18.21 6.14 -0.01
N ARG A 161 -17.66 6.86 0.98
CA ARG A 161 -17.46 8.31 0.93
C ARG A 161 -16.42 8.71 -0.14
N HIS A 162 -15.33 7.96 -0.27
CA HIS A 162 -14.29 8.20 -1.27
C HIS A 162 -14.85 8.02 -2.68
N GLN A 163 -15.59 6.92 -2.90
CA GLN A 163 -16.26 6.63 -4.16
C GLN A 163 -17.27 7.72 -4.53
N ALA A 164 -18.07 8.20 -3.57
CA ALA A 164 -19.02 9.27 -3.81
C ALA A 164 -18.32 10.58 -4.24
N GLN A 165 -17.18 10.93 -3.62
CA GLN A 165 -16.40 12.11 -4.00
C GLN A 165 -15.77 11.97 -5.38
N LEU A 166 -15.20 10.80 -5.70
CA LEU A 166 -14.68 10.51 -7.03
C LEU A 166 -15.76 10.69 -8.11
N HIS A 167 -16.97 10.14 -7.89
CA HIS A 167 -18.06 10.27 -8.85
C HIS A 167 -18.55 11.71 -9.04
N GLN A 168 -18.48 12.57 -8.02
CA GLN A 168 -18.85 13.98 -8.15
C GLN A 168 -17.86 14.78 -9.02
N LEU A 169 -16.62 14.30 -9.10
CA LEU A 169 -15.52 14.98 -9.79
C LEU A 169 -15.35 14.54 -11.26
N VAL A 170 -16.12 13.54 -11.70
CA VAL A 170 -16.16 13.05 -13.10
C VAL A 170 -17.37 13.67 -13.82
N PRO A 171 -17.21 14.29 -15.02
CA PRO A 171 -16.04 14.26 -15.90
C PRO A 171 -14.97 15.28 -15.48
N TRP A 172 -13.71 14.81 -15.41
CA TRP A 172 -12.53 15.59 -15.09
C TRP A 172 -12.45 16.86 -15.94
N GLN A 173 -12.84 18.00 -15.36
CA GLN A 173 -12.56 19.29 -15.97
C GLN A 173 -11.10 19.64 -15.67
N ARG A 174 -10.35 20.08 -16.69
CA ARG A 174 -8.91 20.42 -16.63
C ARG A 174 -8.50 21.38 -15.51
N HIS A 175 -9.45 21.99 -14.80
CA HIS A 175 -9.22 22.94 -13.71
C HIS A 175 -9.75 22.42 -12.36
N GLN A 176 -9.46 21.17 -12.01
CA GLN A 176 -9.59 20.78 -10.61
C GLN A 176 -8.52 21.53 -9.80
N HIS A 177 -8.93 22.19 -8.71
CA HIS A 177 -7.98 22.75 -7.76
C HIS A 177 -7.17 21.60 -7.14
N LEU A 178 -5.84 21.72 -7.09
CA LEU A 178 -4.91 20.75 -6.50
C LEU A 178 -5.36 20.26 -5.11
N THR A 179 -6.09 21.09 -4.36
CA THR A 179 -6.72 20.74 -3.09
C THR A 179 -7.68 19.55 -3.18
N SER A 180 -8.51 19.45 -4.23
CA SER A 180 -9.43 18.33 -4.43
C SER A 180 -8.68 17.04 -4.73
N ILE A 181 -7.64 17.11 -5.56
CA ILE A 181 -6.77 15.97 -5.88
C ILE A 181 -6.03 15.52 -4.61
N LEU A 182 -5.48 16.46 -3.84
CA LEU A 182 -4.83 16.17 -2.56
C LEU A 182 -5.79 15.46 -1.59
N ASN A 183 -7.03 15.94 -1.45
CA ASN A 183 -8.01 15.29 -0.57
C ASN A 183 -8.28 13.85 -0.99
N LEU A 184 -8.45 13.59 -2.30
CA LEU A 184 -8.63 12.24 -2.82
C LEU A 184 -7.38 11.38 -2.57
N LEU A 185 -6.18 11.90 -2.82
CA LEU A 185 -4.92 11.22 -2.56
C LEU A 185 -4.78 10.83 -1.08
N LEU A 186 -5.04 11.76 -0.17
CA LEU A 186 -4.98 11.51 1.28
C LEU A 186 -5.96 10.40 1.69
N MET A 187 -7.16 10.37 1.11
CA MET A 187 -8.11 9.28 1.35
C MET A 187 -7.62 7.95 0.77
N SER A 188 -7.11 7.93 -0.47
CA SER A 188 -6.59 6.71 -1.10
C SER A 188 -5.39 6.15 -0.32
N MET A 189 -4.48 7.01 0.13
CA MET A 189 -3.34 6.62 0.97
C MET A 189 -3.80 6.07 2.32
N ALA A 190 -4.75 6.70 3.00
CA ALA A 190 -5.27 6.18 4.28
C ALA A 190 -5.98 4.81 4.13
N LEU A 191 -6.73 4.60 3.03
CA LEU A 191 -7.35 3.31 2.71
C LEU A 191 -6.31 2.24 2.35
N LEU A 192 -5.24 2.62 1.64
CA LEU A 192 -4.11 1.75 1.33
C LEU A 192 -3.44 1.29 2.63
N GLU A 193 -3.05 2.22 3.50
CA GLU A 193 -2.39 1.90 4.77
C GLU A 193 -3.25 1.02 5.67
N PHE A 194 -4.57 1.24 5.69
CA PHE A 194 -5.51 0.35 6.37
C PHE A 194 -5.40 -1.09 5.86
N GLU A 195 -5.40 -1.30 4.54
CA GLU A 195 -5.27 -2.64 3.93
C GLU A 195 -3.89 -3.27 4.19
N MET A 196 -2.83 -2.48 4.44
CA MET A 196 -1.53 -3.02 4.85
C MET A 196 -1.56 -3.55 6.29
N MET A 197 -2.29 -2.89 7.18
CA MET A 197 -2.40 -3.27 8.59
C MET A 197 -3.43 -4.38 8.80
N ALA A 198 -4.58 -4.30 8.13
CA ALA A 198 -5.70 -5.23 8.22
C ALA A 198 -6.08 -5.79 6.83
N PRO A 199 -5.18 -6.51 6.14
CA PRO A 199 -5.43 -7.06 4.82
C PRO A 199 -6.55 -8.10 4.85
N LEU A 200 -7.48 -7.96 3.91
CA LEU A 200 -8.44 -9.02 3.57
C LEU A 200 -7.82 -10.09 2.66
N ALA A 201 -6.81 -9.70 1.89
CA ALA A 201 -6.03 -10.56 1.02
C ALA A 201 -4.60 -10.00 0.88
N THR A 202 -3.67 -10.80 0.37
CA THR A 202 -2.26 -10.39 0.19
C THR A 202 -2.08 -9.19 -0.74
N ASP A 203 -3.00 -8.98 -1.67
CA ASP A 203 -2.98 -7.95 -2.71
C ASP A 203 -4.16 -6.97 -2.63
N SER A 204 -4.92 -6.97 -1.52
CA SER A 204 -6.11 -6.12 -1.35
C SER A 204 -5.81 -4.62 -1.40
N TRP A 205 -4.57 -4.23 -1.15
CA TRP A 205 -4.10 -2.85 -1.22
C TRP A 205 -3.75 -2.37 -2.65
N PHE A 206 -3.54 -3.28 -3.61
CA PHE A 206 -3.15 -2.91 -4.98
C PHE A 206 -4.13 -1.93 -5.65
N PRO A 207 -5.47 -2.14 -5.58
CA PRO A 207 -6.42 -1.21 -6.18
C PRO A 207 -6.31 0.22 -5.61
N HIS A 208 -6.05 0.37 -4.30
CA HIS A 208 -5.85 1.68 -3.68
C HIS A 208 -4.54 2.32 -4.13
N ALA A 209 -3.46 1.53 -4.26
CA ALA A 209 -2.20 2.00 -4.80
C ALA A 209 -2.34 2.51 -6.25
N TYR A 210 -3.02 1.76 -7.12
CA TYR A 210 -3.30 2.22 -8.49
C TYR A 210 -4.22 3.45 -8.54
N GLY A 211 -5.22 3.51 -7.66
CA GLY A 211 -6.10 4.68 -7.55
C GLY A 211 -5.32 5.94 -7.14
N ALA A 212 -4.50 5.84 -6.10
CA ALA A 212 -3.61 6.91 -5.66
C ALA A 212 -2.61 7.30 -6.76
N LEU A 213 -2.04 6.32 -7.46
CA LEU A 213 -1.11 6.55 -8.56
C LEU A 213 -1.77 7.34 -9.71
N GLY A 214 -2.99 6.98 -10.11
CA GLY A 214 -3.73 7.72 -11.15
C GLY A 214 -4.08 9.15 -10.75
N LEU A 215 -4.34 9.41 -9.47
CA LEU A 215 -4.54 10.76 -8.94
C LEU A 215 -3.23 11.56 -8.91
N LEU A 216 -2.12 10.92 -8.55
CA LEU A 216 -0.80 11.54 -8.54
C LEU A 216 -0.37 11.93 -9.96
N GLU A 217 -0.71 11.12 -10.97
CA GLU A 217 -0.47 11.44 -12.37
C GLU A 217 -1.09 12.78 -12.78
N GLN A 218 -2.27 13.11 -12.25
CA GLN A 218 -2.93 14.40 -12.50
C GLN A 218 -2.18 15.59 -11.88
N VAL A 219 -1.39 15.36 -10.82
CA VAL A 219 -0.52 16.38 -10.22
C VAL A 219 0.71 16.63 -11.11
N GLY A 220 1.19 15.59 -11.78
CA GLY A 220 2.39 15.62 -12.61
C GLY A 220 3.68 15.69 -11.80
N PRO A 221 4.84 15.44 -12.44
CA PRO A 221 6.12 15.36 -11.73
C PRO A 221 6.57 16.72 -11.18
N GLN A 222 6.25 17.84 -11.85
CA GLN A 222 6.57 19.17 -11.35
C GLN A 222 5.82 19.50 -10.05
N GLY A 223 4.55 19.08 -9.93
CA GLY A 223 3.76 19.30 -8.73
C GLY A 223 4.19 18.43 -7.54
N CYS A 224 5.02 17.41 -7.78
CA CYS A 224 5.56 16.51 -6.76
C CYS A 224 6.92 16.96 -6.20
N GLN A 225 7.43 18.15 -6.54
CA GLN A 225 8.69 18.69 -5.99
C GLN A 225 8.54 19.18 -4.55
N GLU A 226 7.32 19.55 -4.15
CA GLU A 226 7.03 20.19 -2.88
C GLU A 226 6.06 19.38 -2.01
N SER A 227 6.10 19.64 -0.71
CA SER A 227 5.15 19.06 0.24
C SER A 227 3.74 19.61 -0.02
N PRO A 228 2.66 18.81 0.13
CA PRO A 228 2.64 17.41 0.59
C PRO A 228 2.79 16.35 -0.51
N PHE A 229 2.82 16.76 -1.78
CA PHE A 229 2.82 15.81 -2.89
C PHE A 229 4.11 15.02 -2.97
N PHE A 230 5.25 15.63 -2.62
CA PHE A 230 6.53 14.92 -2.57
C PHE A 230 6.47 13.70 -1.66
N GLU A 231 5.95 13.83 -0.43
CA GLU A 231 5.97 12.72 0.52
C GLU A 231 5.01 11.59 0.11
N ILE A 232 3.89 11.93 -0.53
CA ILE A 232 2.95 10.95 -1.11
C ILE A 232 3.58 10.24 -2.32
N PHE A 233 4.21 11.00 -3.23
CA PHE A 233 4.96 10.48 -4.37
C PHE A 233 6.06 9.51 -3.91
N TRP A 234 6.84 9.93 -2.91
CA TRP A 234 7.96 9.18 -2.38
C TRP A 234 7.49 7.84 -1.81
N GLN A 235 6.43 7.84 -1.00
CA GLN A 235 5.86 6.61 -0.45
C GLN A 235 5.26 5.71 -1.55
N LEU A 236 4.60 6.29 -2.55
CA LEU A 236 4.03 5.53 -3.67
C LEU A 236 5.11 4.88 -4.54
N ARG A 237 6.28 5.51 -4.74
CA ARG A 237 7.41 4.87 -5.43
C ARG A 237 7.81 3.57 -4.75
N PHE A 238 7.89 3.58 -3.43
CA PHE A 238 8.16 2.36 -2.67
C PHE A 238 7.09 1.29 -2.88
N PHE A 239 5.81 1.60 -2.68
CA PHE A 239 4.72 0.61 -2.88
C PHE A 239 4.67 0.09 -4.32
N MET A 240 4.80 0.98 -5.29
CA MET A 240 4.74 0.63 -6.71
C MET A 240 5.97 -0.17 -7.16
N SER A 241 7.12 -0.06 -6.51
CA SER A 241 8.27 -0.93 -6.78
C SER A 241 7.92 -2.41 -6.56
N TYR A 242 7.24 -2.72 -5.45
CA TYR A 242 6.77 -4.08 -5.16
C TYR A 242 5.71 -4.54 -6.17
N VAL A 243 4.74 -3.67 -6.49
CA VAL A 243 3.71 -3.98 -7.50
C VAL A 243 4.35 -4.25 -8.87
N THR A 244 5.36 -3.48 -9.23
CA THR A 244 6.12 -3.62 -10.48
C THR A 244 6.81 -4.98 -10.55
N LEU A 245 7.53 -5.38 -9.50
CA LEU A 245 8.23 -6.66 -9.45
C LEU A 245 7.27 -7.87 -9.39
N SER A 246 6.17 -7.76 -8.64
CA SER A 246 5.20 -8.86 -8.49
C SER A 246 4.36 -9.08 -9.75
N THR A 247 3.99 -8.00 -10.45
CA THR A 247 3.12 -8.07 -11.64
C THR A 247 3.86 -8.00 -12.97
N ARG A 248 5.14 -7.61 -12.95
CA ARG A 248 5.97 -7.28 -14.12
C ARG A 248 5.36 -6.19 -15.01
N LYS A 249 4.56 -5.29 -14.42
CA LYS A 249 3.96 -4.16 -15.12
C LYS A 249 4.59 -2.87 -14.60
N MET A 250 5.21 -2.13 -15.52
CA MET A 250 5.79 -0.83 -15.21
C MET A 250 4.70 0.22 -15.02
N SER A 251 5.04 1.24 -14.23
CA SER A 251 4.23 2.45 -14.08
C SER A 251 4.99 3.66 -14.62
N PHE A 252 4.30 4.80 -14.77
CA PHE A 252 4.94 6.05 -15.19
C PHE A 252 6.06 6.50 -14.24
N LEU A 253 6.08 6.01 -12.99
CA LEU A 253 7.11 6.34 -12.00
C LEU A 253 8.52 5.87 -12.41
N GLY A 254 8.62 4.88 -13.30
CA GLY A 254 9.89 4.43 -13.87
C GLY A 254 10.41 5.28 -15.04
N SER A 255 9.68 6.30 -15.48
CA SER A 255 10.11 7.17 -16.57
C SER A 255 11.11 8.23 -16.11
N GLN A 256 12.05 8.63 -16.97
CA GLN A 256 13.07 9.63 -16.65
C GLN A 256 12.50 10.90 -16.01
N THR A 257 11.39 11.40 -16.56
CA THR A 257 10.70 12.59 -16.03
C THR A 257 10.25 12.42 -14.58
N TRP A 258 9.79 11.24 -14.19
CA TRP A 258 9.33 10.96 -12.83
C TRP A 258 10.45 10.53 -11.88
N LEU A 259 11.57 10.04 -12.41
CA LEU A 259 12.78 9.77 -11.64
C LEU A 259 13.52 11.07 -11.31
N GLU A 260 13.54 12.07 -12.18
CA GLU A 260 14.37 13.27 -12.00
C GLU A 260 13.61 14.49 -11.47
N ILE A 261 12.50 14.87 -12.11
CA ILE A 261 11.86 16.17 -11.87
C ILE A 261 11.41 16.36 -10.41
N PRO A 262 10.77 15.38 -9.73
CA PRO A 262 10.39 15.53 -8.33
C PRO A 262 11.57 15.77 -7.37
N PHE A 263 12.80 15.45 -7.79
CA PHE A 263 14.02 15.56 -6.99
C PHE A 263 14.89 16.78 -7.36
N LEU A 264 14.42 17.71 -8.20
CA LEU A 264 15.22 18.88 -8.58
C LEU A 264 15.60 19.80 -7.41
N HIS A 265 14.83 19.77 -6.32
CA HIS A 265 15.06 20.60 -5.14
C HIS A 265 15.43 19.78 -3.89
N ARG A 266 15.58 18.46 -4.02
CA ARG A 266 15.88 17.54 -2.93
C ARG A 266 16.85 16.47 -3.40
N GLU A 267 17.95 16.30 -2.69
CA GLU A 267 18.92 15.26 -3.02
C GLU A 267 18.32 13.86 -2.83
N LYS A 268 18.61 12.97 -3.79
CA LYS A 268 18.25 11.56 -3.67
C LYS A 268 19.11 10.88 -2.63
N THR A 269 18.47 10.09 -1.79
CA THR A 269 19.18 9.17 -0.89
C THR A 269 19.64 7.92 -1.63
N GLU A 270 20.52 7.13 -1.02
CA GLU A 270 20.86 5.79 -1.55
C GLU A 270 19.63 4.90 -1.71
N PHE A 271 18.67 5.01 -0.77
CA PHE A 271 17.40 4.30 -0.85
C PHE A 271 16.59 4.72 -2.09
N ASP A 272 16.56 6.03 -2.41
CA ASP A 272 15.89 6.52 -3.62
C ASP A 272 16.48 5.93 -4.89
N HIS A 273 17.81 5.83 -4.96
CA HIS A 273 18.49 5.21 -6.10
C HIS A 273 18.15 3.72 -6.22
N VAL A 274 18.09 2.99 -5.11
CA VAL A 274 17.66 1.58 -5.12
C VAL A 274 16.24 1.47 -5.66
N ILE A 275 15.31 2.28 -5.15
CA ILE A 275 13.91 2.27 -5.60
C ILE A 275 13.78 2.64 -7.09
N ASP A 276 14.56 3.61 -7.59
CA ASP A 276 14.62 3.90 -9.03
C ASP A 276 14.92 2.63 -9.82
N THR A 277 15.91 1.86 -9.38
CA THR A 277 16.31 0.65 -10.08
C THR A 277 15.23 -0.44 -10.08
N LEU A 278 14.35 -0.48 -9.07
CA LEU A 278 13.23 -1.43 -9.00
C LEU A 278 12.05 -1.04 -9.90
N LEU A 279 11.97 0.24 -10.28
CA LEU A 279 10.89 0.80 -11.11
C LEU A 279 11.24 0.79 -12.61
N LEU A 280 12.50 0.55 -12.96
CA LEU A 280 13.00 0.53 -14.34
C LEU A 280 12.71 -0.80 -15.05
N GLU A 281 12.66 -0.74 -16.39
CA GLU A 281 12.62 -1.94 -17.25
C GLU A 281 14.00 -2.62 -17.32
N ASP A 282 14.02 -3.96 -17.38
CA ASP A 282 15.25 -4.75 -17.59
C ASP A 282 16.06 -4.28 -18.83
N ASN A 283 15.40 -3.79 -19.88
CA ASN A 283 16.05 -3.31 -21.11
C ASN A 283 16.67 -1.90 -20.98
N GLN A 284 16.20 -1.06 -20.06
CA GLN A 284 16.76 0.27 -19.81
C GLN A 284 18.03 0.20 -18.95
N MET A 285 18.27 -0.93 -18.28
CA MET A 285 19.44 -1.16 -17.43
C MET A 285 20.72 -1.42 -18.21
N ILE A 286 20.63 -1.92 -19.45
CA ILE A 286 21.80 -2.20 -20.30
C ILE A 286 22.56 -0.91 -20.66
N LYS A 287 21.94 0.27 -20.46
CA LYS A 287 22.54 1.59 -20.69
C LYS A 287 23.00 2.33 -19.42
N GLY A 288 22.74 1.81 -18.22
CA GLY A 288 23.13 2.44 -16.95
C GLY A 288 24.12 1.56 -16.20
N GLU A 289 25.26 2.13 -15.81
CA GLU A 289 26.32 1.44 -15.06
C GLU A 289 25.75 0.64 -13.88
N THR A 290 26.09 -0.65 -13.85
CA THR A 290 25.88 -1.52 -12.69
C THR A 290 26.51 -0.88 -11.46
N LEU A 291 25.69 -0.35 -10.56
CA LEU A 291 26.12 0.04 -9.22
C LEU A 291 26.53 -1.23 -8.46
N GLY A 292 27.81 -1.57 -8.56
CA GLY A 292 28.43 -2.61 -7.77
C GLY A 292 28.66 -2.14 -6.33
N PRO A 293 28.73 -3.07 -5.36
CA PRO A 293 29.02 -2.76 -3.96
C PRO A 293 30.37 -2.06 -3.75
N GLU A 294 31.28 -2.10 -4.72
CA GLU A 294 32.59 -1.44 -4.67
C GLU A 294 32.51 0.10 -4.75
N THR A 295 31.41 0.65 -5.28
CA THR A 295 31.17 2.11 -5.33
C THR A 295 30.88 2.71 -3.95
N ILE A 296 30.50 1.86 -2.98
CA ILE A 296 30.07 2.24 -1.62
C ILE A 296 31.29 2.67 -0.76
N GLU A 297 32.47 2.10 -0.98
CA GLU A 297 33.67 2.44 -0.20
C GLU A 297 34.32 3.75 -0.68
N GLN A 298 34.25 4.05 -1.99
CA GLN A 298 34.88 5.26 -2.54
C GLN A 298 34.13 6.55 -2.19
N ARG A 299 32.80 6.51 -1.97
CA ARG A 299 32.01 7.70 -1.61
C ARG A 299 32.08 8.06 -0.12
N ARG A 300 32.34 7.11 0.79
CA ARG A 300 32.54 7.40 2.22
C ARG A 300 33.73 8.30 2.51
N MET A 301 34.72 8.36 1.60
CA MET A 301 35.94 9.14 1.83
C MET A 301 35.81 10.63 1.46
N SER A 302 34.78 11.04 0.72
CA SER A 302 34.59 12.45 0.31
C SER A 302 33.72 13.29 1.25
N ASP A 303 32.87 12.67 2.08
CA ASP A 303 31.85 13.38 2.88
C ASP A 303 32.35 13.91 4.24
N VAL A 304 33.65 13.79 4.54
CA VAL A 304 34.23 14.32 5.79
C VAL A 304 34.49 15.84 5.70
N ASN A 305 34.34 16.47 4.53
CA ASN A 305 34.54 17.91 4.38
C ASN A 305 33.46 18.52 3.49
N LEU A 306 32.35 18.99 4.07
CA LEU A 306 31.64 20.20 3.63
C LEU A 306 30.58 20.57 4.68
N GLY A 307 30.74 21.76 5.26
CA GLY A 307 29.92 22.25 6.37
C GLY A 307 28.64 22.99 5.95
N HIS A 308 27.71 23.00 6.90
CA HIS A 308 26.69 24.02 7.17
C HIS A 308 25.68 24.38 6.06
N GLY A 309 24.59 23.60 6.00
CA GLY A 309 23.27 24.04 5.55
C GLY A 309 22.22 23.67 6.60
N GLN A 310 21.47 24.63 7.12
CA GLN A 310 20.45 24.45 8.15
C GLN A 310 19.25 23.65 7.63
N GLY A 311 19.31 22.34 7.76
CA GLY A 311 18.18 21.42 7.85
C GLY A 311 18.37 20.59 9.13
N ALA A 312 17.29 20.24 9.83
CA ALA A 312 17.35 19.59 11.14
C ALA A 312 18.40 18.45 11.18
N ILE A 313 19.47 18.68 11.94
CA ILE A 313 20.52 17.70 12.18
C ILE A 313 19.90 16.60 13.06
N PHE A 314 19.40 15.54 12.44
CA PHE A 314 19.25 14.28 13.13
C PHE A 314 20.65 13.66 13.20
N ASN A 315 21.27 13.71 14.38
CA ASN A 315 22.55 13.05 14.64
C ASN A 315 22.39 11.53 14.45
N PHE A 316 22.72 11.04 13.27
CA PHE A 316 22.84 9.61 12.96
C PHE A 316 24.18 9.10 13.49
N ALA A 317 24.21 8.61 14.73
CA ALA A 317 25.40 7.97 15.28
C ALA A 317 25.02 6.75 16.13
N CYS A 318 24.57 5.69 15.48
CA CYS A 318 24.65 4.33 16.03
C CYS A 318 25.07 3.35 14.91
N PRO A 319 26.18 2.62 15.05
CA PRO A 319 26.67 1.66 14.05
C PRO A 319 25.63 0.60 13.63
N ASP A 320 24.75 0.20 14.54
CA ASP A 320 23.72 -0.82 14.28
C ASP A 320 22.70 -0.37 13.22
N HIS A 321 22.36 0.93 13.18
CA HIS A 321 21.43 1.47 12.18
C HIS A 321 22.01 1.50 10.76
N ILE A 322 23.34 1.58 10.62
CA ILE A 322 24.01 1.55 9.32
C ILE A 322 24.02 0.12 8.77
N ALA A 323 24.33 -0.88 9.61
CA ALA A 323 24.34 -2.28 9.19
C ALA A 323 22.94 -2.78 8.79
N ASP A 324 21.90 -2.37 9.50
CA ASP A 324 20.51 -2.68 9.14
C ASP A 324 20.09 -2.01 7.82
N PHE A 325 20.56 -0.78 7.57
CA PHE A 325 20.31 -0.09 6.31
C PHE A 325 20.99 -0.81 5.12
N GLU A 326 22.26 -1.19 5.26
CA GLU A 326 22.97 -1.93 4.21
C GLU A 326 22.27 -3.27 3.90
N ARG A 327 21.73 -3.94 4.93
CA ARG A 327 20.94 -5.16 4.76
C ARG A 327 19.66 -4.93 3.98
N ILE A 328 18.90 -3.88 4.28
CA ILE A 328 17.65 -3.64 3.55
C ILE A 328 17.93 -3.33 2.07
N VAL A 329 19.00 -2.58 1.79
CA VAL A 329 19.46 -2.34 0.42
C VAL A 329 19.81 -3.65 -0.29
N ARG A 330 20.59 -4.54 0.36
CA ARG A 330 20.91 -5.87 -0.21
C ARG A 330 19.66 -6.71 -0.48
N VAL A 331 18.69 -6.70 0.42
CA VAL A 331 17.41 -7.41 0.23
C VAL A 331 16.72 -6.92 -1.04
N LEU A 332 16.56 -5.60 -1.20
CA LEU A 332 15.87 -5.01 -2.35
C LEU A 332 16.61 -5.29 -3.68
N VAL A 333 17.93 -5.12 -3.70
CA VAL A 333 18.77 -5.40 -4.88
C VAL A 333 18.68 -6.88 -5.27
N ASN A 334 18.84 -7.80 -4.31
CA ASN A 334 18.81 -9.23 -4.59
C ASN A 334 17.43 -9.71 -5.06
N VAL A 335 16.35 -9.12 -4.53
CA VAL A 335 14.99 -9.42 -5.01
C VAL A 335 14.81 -8.95 -6.45
N ARG A 336 15.32 -7.77 -6.83
CA ARG A 336 15.29 -7.33 -8.22
C ARG A 336 15.98 -8.35 -9.14
N GLU A 337 17.20 -8.71 -8.79
CA GLU A 337 17.99 -9.68 -9.55
C GLU A 337 17.32 -11.05 -9.64
N LEU A 338 16.58 -11.46 -8.59
CA LEU A 338 15.82 -12.71 -8.59
C LEU A 338 14.68 -12.65 -9.62
N VAL A 339 13.93 -11.55 -9.62
CA VAL A 339 12.82 -11.34 -10.56
C VAL A 339 13.35 -11.33 -11.99
N SER A 340 14.42 -10.59 -12.28
CA SER A 340 15.04 -10.57 -13.62
C SER A 340 15.58 -11.95 -14.01
N ALA A 341 16.26 -12.67 -13.09
CA ALA A 341 16.77 -14.02 -13.35
C ALA A 341 15.65 -15.06 -13.60
N SER A 342 14.45 -14.85 -13.06
CA SER A 342 13.28 -15.70 -13.31
C SER A 342 12.62 -15.47 -14.68
N ALA A 343 13.07 -14.49 -15.47
CA ALA A 343 12.64 -14.33 -16.85
C ALA A 343 13.25 -15.38 -17.82
N SER A 344 14.32 -16.08 -17.40
CA SER A 344 15.00 -17.12 -18.19
C SER A 344 15.22 -18.38 -17.36
N ASP A 345 14.71 -19.52 -17.84
CA ASP A 345 14.84 -20.83 -17.18
C ASP A 345 16.30 -21.31 -17.04
N SER A 346 17.24 -20.71 -17.77
CA SER A 346 18.67 -21.07 -17.73
C SER A 346 19.41 -20.66 -16.44
N ASN A 347 18.76 -19.94 -15.52
CA ASN A 347 19.43 -19.30 -14.39
C ASN A 347 19.05 -19.82 -13.00
N LEU A 348 18.61 -21.08 -12.88
CA LEU A 348 18.11 -21.67 -11.63
C LEU A 348 19.11 -21.56 -10.46
N LYS A 349 20.41 -21.82 -10.68
CA LYS A 349 21.44 -21.69 -9.63
C LYS A 349 21.55 -20.25 -9.09
N LYS A 350 21.47 -19.23 -9.97
CA LYS A 350 21.47 -17.83 -9.56
C LYS A 350 20.20 -17.50 -8.77
N GLN A 351 19.04 -17.97 -9.23
CA GLN A 351 17.77 -17.78 -8.51
C GLN A 351 17.78 -18.41 -7.11
N GLU A 352 18.35 -19.61 -6.95
CA GLU A 352 18.51 -20.25 -5.64
C GLU A 352 19.43 -19.44 -4.73
N SER A 353 20.58 -19.01 -5.23
CA SER A 353 21.55 -18.21 -4.46
C SER A 353 20.95 -16.88 -4.00
N LEU A 354 20.25 -16.17 -4.89
CA LEU A 354 19.58 -14.90 -4.58
C LEU A 354 18.46 -15.10 -3.56
N SER A 355 17.62 -16.11 -3.74
CA SER A 355 16.52 -16.43 -2.81
C SER A 355 17.06 -16.70 -1.40
N THR A 356 18.14 -17.48 -1.28
CA THR A 356 18.80 -17.74 0.02
C THR A 356 19.34 -16.45 0.64
N ALA A 357 20.00 -15.60 -0.14
CA ALA A 357 20.54 -14.34 0.37
C ALA A 357 19.44 -13.40 0.87
N VAL A 358 18.35 -13.26 0.11
CA VAL A 358 17.17 -12.47 0.50
C VAL A 358 16.59 -12.99 1.81
N LEU A 359 16.36 -14.30 1.92
CA LEU A 359 15.77 -14.91 3.12
C LEU A 359 16.68 -14.75 4.35
N ALA A 360 18.00 -14.88 4.18
CA ALA A 360 18.97 -14.73 5.26
C ALA A 360 18.99 -13.31 5.85
N ASP A 361 19.13 -12.28 5.01
CA ASP A 361 19.10 -10.88 5.46
C ASP A 361 17.70 -10.50 5.99
N SER A 362 16.63 -11.01 5.38
CA SER A 362 15.25 -10.84 5.84
C SER A 362 15.04 -11.38 7.26
N LYS A 363 15.48 -12.62 7.52
CA LYS A 363 15.41 -13.24 8.85
C LYS A 363 16.18 -12.45 9.90
N TYR A 364 17.35 -11.94 9.55
CA TYR A 364 18.15 -11.13 10.46
C TYR A 364 17.39 -9.85 10.85
N LEU A 365 16.92 -9.08 9.86
CA LEU A 365 16.17 -7.85 10.08
C LEU A 365 14.90 -8.12 10.90
N MET A 366 14.17 -9.18 10.55
CA MET A 366 12.97 -9.61 11.27
C MET A 366 13.21 -9.98 12.72
N ASN A 367 14.42 -10.42 13.07
CA ASN A 367 14.78 -10.79 14.44
C ASN A 367 15.24 -9.62 15.31
N GLN A 368 15.40 -8.42 14.75
CA GLN A 368 15.75 -7.25 15.53
C GLN A 368 14.69 -6.96 16.61
N PRO A 369 15.11 -6.51 17.81
CA PRO A 369 14.21 -6.28 18.95
C PRO A 369 13.26 -5.09 18.71
N SER A 370 13.69 -4.10 17.93
CA SER A 370 12.89 -2.93 17.54
C SER A 370 12.71 -2.88 16.02
N LEU A 371 11.90 -3.81 15.49
CA LEU A 371 11.55 -3.80 14.06
C LEU A 371 10.50 -2.73 13.77
N LEU A 372 10.89 -1.71 13.00
CA LEU A 372 10.00 -0.69 12.48
C LEU A 372 9.02 -1.29 11.46
N PHE A 373 7.77 -0.82 11.47
CA PHE A 373 6.68 -1.34 10.62
C PHE A 373 7.04 -1.31 9.13
N ASN A 374 7.60 -0.19 8.65
CA ASN A 374 8.03 -0.03 7.26
C ASN A 374 9.12 -1.03 6.85
N VAL A 375 10.05 -1.34 7.76
CA VAL A 375 11.11 -2.31 7.50
C VAL A 375 10.52 -3.71 7.43
N GLY A 376 9.63 -4.05 8.35
CA GLY A 376 8.88 -5.31 8.29
C GLY A 376 8.06 -5.45 7.01
N LEU A 377 7.46 -4.35 6.53
CA LEU A 377 6.73 -4.36 5.27
C LEU A 377 7.63 -4.59 4.06
N GLN A 378 8.81 -3.97 4.03
CA GLN A 378 9.82 -4.19 3.00
C GLN A 378 10.29 -5.65 2.96
N VAL A 379 10.62 -6.20 4.14
CA VAL A 379 11.09 -7.57 4.26
C VAL A 379 10.01 -8.59 3.88
N THR A 380 8.77 -8.36 4.29
CA THR A 380 7.66 -9.26 3.94
C THR A 380 7.25 -9.17 2.48
N GLY A 381 7.37 -7.99 1.87
CA GLY A 381 7.28 -7.83 0.41
C GLY A 381 8.38 -8.63 -0.31
N ALA A 382 9.63 -8.48 0.11
CA ALA A 382 10.75 -9.25 -0.44
C ALA A 382 10.53 -10.76 -0.31
N ALA A 383 10.10 -11.24 0.86
CA ALA A 383 9.76 -12.64 1.08
C ALA A 383 8.61 -13.09 0.15
N SER A 384 7.57 -12.29 -0.03
CA SER A 384 6.46 -12.62 -0.94
C SER A 384 6.94 -12.79 -2.39
N LEU A 385 7.90 -11.98 -2.83
CA LEU A 385 8.53 -12.12 -4.14
C LEU A 385 9.41 -13.39 -4.23
N VAL A 386 10.12 -13.76 -3.16
CA VAL A 386 10.81 -15.06 -3.08
C VAL A 386 9.82 -16.22 -3.18
N ALA A 387 8.70 -16.17 -2.47
CA ALA A 387 7.65 -17.20 -2.56
C ALA A 387 7.10 -17.35 -3.99
N GLN A 388 7.06 -16.25 -4.74
CA GLN A 388 6.62 -16.23 -6.13
C GLN A 388 7.70 -16.78 -7.09
N TYR A 389 8.95 -16.34 -6.96
CA TYR A 389 9.99 -16.50 -7.98
C TYR A 389 11.10 -17.49 -7.64
N ALA A 390 11.21 -17.98 -6.40
CA ALA A 390 12.20 -19.00 -6.06
C ALA A 390 11.95 -20.31 -6.87
N PRO A 391 13.00 -21.05 -7.22
CA PRO A 391 12.84 -22.27 -8.01
C PRO A 391 12.47 -23.50 -7.16
N ASN A 392 12.93 -23.58 -5.91
CA ASN A 392 12.67 -24.73 -5.03
C ASN A 392 11.54 -24.46 -4.01
N SER A 393 10.87 -25.53 -3.58
CA SER A 393 9.73 -25.46 -2.67
C SER A 393 10.09 -25.07 -1.24
N LEU A 394 11.30 -25.41 -0.79
CA LEU A 394 11.77 -25.11 0.56
C LEU A 394 11.89 -23.61 0.79
N GLN A 395 12.52 -22.88 -0.14
CA GLN A 395 12.64 -21.43 -0.09
C GLN A 395 11.27 -20.74 -0.14
N LYS A 396 10.32 -21.28 -0.92
CA LYS A 396 8.94 -20.77 -0.96
C LYS A 396 8.23 -20.93 0.38
N GLN A 397 8.41 -22.07 1.03
CA GLN A 397 7.81 -22.33 2.34
C GLN A 397 8.44 -21.44 3.42
N GLU A 398 9.76 -21.29 3.40
CA GLU A 398 10.50 -20.40 4.31
C GLU A 398 10.07 -18.94 4.14
N ALA A 399 9.89 -18.49 2.90
CA ALA A 399 9.37 -17.17 2.58
C ALA A 399 7.95 -16.95 3.11
N ALA A 400 7.06 -17.93 2.94
CA ALA A 400 5.69 -17.87 3.46
C ALA A 400 5.66 -17.82 5.00
N GLN A 401 6.58 -18.53 5.66
CA GLN A 401 6.69 -18.51 7.12
C GLN A 401 7.09 -17.14 7.65
N LEU A 402 8.03 -16.44 7.00
CA LEU A 402 8.45 -15.09 7.39
C LEU A 402 7.28 -14.09 7.45
N TYR A 403 6.34 -14.20 6.49
CA TYR A 403 5.13 -13.36 6.50
C TYR A 403 4.24 -13.67 7.71
N ALA A 404 4.01 -14.95 8.00
CA ALA A 404 3.23 -15.38 9.15
C ALA A 404 3.87 -14.92 10.48
N ASP A 405 5.18 -15.02 10.60
CA ASP A 405 5.94 -14.60 11.78
C ASP A 405 5.85 -13.08 12.00
N TRP A 406 5.94 -12.27 10.93
CA TRP A 406 5.74 -10.82 11.03
C TRP A 406 4.34 -10.45 11.49
N ARG A 407 3.31 -11.08 10.92
CA ARG A 407 1.91 -10.88 11.33
C ARG A 407 1.71 -11.25 12.80
N GLY A 408 2.26 -12.39 13.24
CA GLY A 408 2.21 -12.81 14.64
C GLY A 408 2.94 -11.84 15.57
N ARG A 409 4.08 -11.27 15.16
CA ARG A 409 4.79 -10.23 15.94
C ARG A 409 3.94 -8.97 16.11
N LEU A 410 3.26 -8.52 15.06
CA LEU A 410 2.37 -7.34 15.16
C LEU A 410 1.20 -7.59 16.11
N GLU A 411 0.67 -8.82 16.14
CA GLU A 411 -0.37 -9.22 17.09
C GLU A 411 0.11 -9.33 18.56
N GLY A 412 1.43 -9.36 18.77
CA GLY A 412 2.06 -9.50 20.09
C GLY A 412 2.82 -8.27 20.58
N MET A 413 2.89 -7.19 19.80
CA MET A 413 3.44 -5.92 20.30
C MET A 413 2.58 -5.45 21.48
N ARG A 414 3.16 -4.99 22.59
CA ARG A 414 2.37 -4.30 23.62
C ARG A 414 2.41 -2.79 23.33
N PRO A 415 1.31 -2.05 23.47
CA PRO A 415 1.39 -0.60 23.53
C PRO A 415 2.18 -0.24 24.80
N TRP A 416 3.18 0.64 24.68
CA TRP A 416 3.85 1.24 25.82
C TRP A 416 2.93 2.22 26.53
#